data_AF-A0A523X403-F1
#
_entry.id   AF-A0A523X403-F1
#
_cell.length_a   1.000
_cell.length_b   1.000
_cell.length_c   1.000
_cell.angle_alpha   90.00
_cell.angle_beta   90.00
_cell.angle_gamma   90.00
#
_symmetry.space_group_name_H-M   'P 1'
#
loop_
_entity.id
_entity.type
_entity.pdbx_description
1 polymer ?
#
loop_
_entity_poly.entity_id
_entity_poly.type
_entity_poly.pdbx_seq_one_letter_code
_entity_poly.pdbx_strand_id
1 'polypeptide(L)'
;IGTILAALDQWRTAESYDPEKTKKKLYFIYNNPDEKLRPFDRSRRVLEEPGITKINLTTGSQSITGSTRMQATTIETFVVGNILQQALDRSLRKFLSKKEMAALGFKSELRLEDKLKEFSHILKQVKANLSAIAKFTQLEAQTYKTENFSTYFAQKGLITVFIDSTERSPTFRLFPLDTVKQAKRKSWIQVWTPAANLQDAWQAFLGRPFRGLSSEFYRKPFEDEIDDAYLKKAALESLKNAGNDQQFLYDFSFADFNLKNREPTQGDLGVAVFISPEEAELGKKNSDFRKFIDLFSKKGARVAVILITNKSSKKISRLIRKIPDFGAEGKNSFIVVNIGTTNDPLGINQRIALKILLNAHSTGVMARLGKVIGNTMTNVSPSNLKLIGRATYLIQSHVNDILRHPQWVRLHGIRTPISYGEANAVLFDAINYLKNKKKEAGQTAEVAFSIIRILESFRLEKGLIRSKTLKIVKETGLSQYLSNVTSQ
;
A
#
# COMPACT_ATOMS: atom_id res chain seq x y z
N ILE A 1 13.65 -8.14 11.52
CA ILE A 1 14.20 -8.80 12.73
C ILE A 1 14.81 -10.15 12.38
N GLY A 2 14.05 -11.15 11.95
CA GLY A 2 14.61 -12.48 11.60
C GLY A 2 15.79 -12.41 10.64
N THR A 3 15.66 -11.66 9.53
CA THR A 3 16.74 -11.49 8.54
C THR A 3 18.03 -10.90 9.11
N ILE A 4 17.96 -9.90 10.00
CA ILE A 4 19.17 -9.26 10.53
C ILE A 4 19.84 -10.14 11.59
N LEU A 5 19.06 -10.92 12.35
CA LEU A 5 19.59 -11.92 13.28
C LEU A 5 20.24 -13.08 12.53
N ALA A 6 19.62 -13.59 11.47
CA ALA A 6 20.22 -14.63 10.64
C ALA A 6 21.52 -14.15 9.98
N ALA A 7 21.56 -12.90 9.50
CA ALA A 7 22.79 -12.31 8.98
C ALA A 7 23.87 -12.23 10.07
N LEU A 8 23.53 -11.78 11.28
CA LEU A 8 24.44 -11.76 12.43
C LEU A 8 24.97 -13.16 12.77
N ASP A 9 24.11 -14.17 12.77
CA ASP A 9 24.51 -15.54 13.07
C ASP A 9 25.49 -16.08 12.01
N GLN A 10 25.35 -15.69 10.73
CA GLN A 10 26.36 -16.02 9.70
C GLN A 10 27.75 -15.45 10.02
N TRP A 11 27.84 -14.22 10.56
CA TRP A 11 29.12 -13.65 11.00
C TRP A 11 29.71 -14.42 12.18
N ARG A 12 28.87 -14.85 13.12
CA ARG A 12 29.27 -15.63 14.29
C ARG A 12 29.77 -17.02 13.90
N THR A 13 29.02 -17.74 13.07
CA THR A 13 29.40 -19.08 12.60
C THR A 13 30.66 -19.05 11.75
N ALA A 14 30.90 -17.98 10.99
CA ALA A 14 32.14 -17.79 10.24
C ALA A 14 33.33 -17.32 11.09
N GLU A 15 33.20 -17.31 12.43
CA GLU A 15 34.21 -16.83 13.39
C GLU A 15 34.76 -15.42 13.06
N SER A 16 33.95 -14.62 12.38
CA SER A 16 34.32 -13.30 11.87
C SER A 16 33.57 -12.16 12.55
N TYR A 17 32.81 -12.51 13.60
CA TYR A 17 32.05 -11.58 14.39
C TYR A 17 32.98 -10.69 15.24
N ASP A 18 33.04 -9.43 14.85
CA ASP A 18 33.58 -8.32 15.62
C ASP A 18 32.50 -7.23 15.64
N PRO A 19 32.00 -6.79 16.81
CA PRO A 19 30.97 -5.75 16.89
C PRO A 19 31.32 -4.48 16.10
N GLU A 20 32.58 -4.03 16.15
CA GLU A 20 33.01 -2.78 15.52
C GLU A 20 33.05 -2.88 13.99
N LYS A 21 33.36 -4.07 13.47
CA LYS A 21 33.33 -4.38 12.04
C LYS A 21 31.90 -4.67 11.56
N THR A 22 31.16 -5.49 12.30
CA THR A 22 29.84 -6.01 11.92
C THR A 22 28.80 -4.89 11.91
N LYS A 23 28.86 -3.95 12.86
CA LYS A 23 27.93 -2.80 12.88
C LYS A 23 28.03 -1.91 11.64
N LYS A 24 29.17 -1.95 10.92
CA LYS A 24 29.36 -1.23 9.64
C LYS A 24 28.76 -1.96 8.43
N LYS A 25 28.17 -3.15 8.64
CA LYS A 25 27.62 -4.02 7.59
C LYS A 25 26.16 -4.41 7.86
N LEU A 26 25.77 -4.50 9.14
CA LEU A 26 24.43 -4.85 9.56
C LEU A 26 23.65 -3.62 10.02
N TYR A 27 22.61 -3.28 9.28
CA TYR A 27 21.74 -2.14 9.55
C TYR A 27 20.31 -2.60 9.79
N PHE A 28 19.75 -2.24 10.94
CA PHE A 28 18.34 -2.46 11.26
C PHE A 28 17.60 -1.12 11.26
N ILE A 29 16.68 -0.97 10.31
CA ILE A 29 15.88 0.25 10.09
C ILE A 29 14.44 -0.03 10.54
N TYR A 30 13.86 0.86 11.32
CA TYR A 30 12.52 0.71 11.87
C TYR A 30 11.90 2.06 12.27
N ASN A 31 10.58 2.11 12.46
CA ASN A 31 9.84 3.35 12.77
C ASN A 31 9.11 3.34 14.13
N ASN A 32 9.30 2.31 14.93
CA ASN A 32 8.69 2.24 16.26
C ASN A 32 9.64 2.89 17.29
N PRO A 33 9.09 3.59 18.30
CA PRO A 33 9.88 3.97 19.47
C PRO A 33 10.46 2.73 20.15
N ASP A 34 11.71 2.82 20.61
CA ASP A 34 12.44 1.72 21.23
C ASP A 34 11.67 1.11 22.41
N GLU A 35 11.09 1.95 23.26
CA GLU A 35 10.36 1.55 24.46
C GLU A 35 9.12 0.70 24.14
N LYS A 36 8.55 0.85 22.94
CA LYS A 36 7.43 0.01 22.47
C LYS A 36 7.91 -1.34 21.93
N LEU A 37 9.18 -1.44 21.53
CA LEU A 37 9.77 -2.68 21.02
C LEU A 37 10.45 -3.51 22.11
N ARG A 38 11.03 -2.87 23.13
CA ARG A 38 11.77 -3.52 24.22
C ARG A 38 11.04 -4.64 24.97
N PRO A 39 9.71 -4.59 25.18
CA PRO A 39 9.00 -5.70 25.81
C PRO A 39 9.05 -7.02 25.01
N PHE A 40 9.34 -6.97 23.71
CA PHE A 40 9.38 -8.16 22.86
C PHE A 40 10.82 -8.67 22.73
N ASP A 41 11.08 -9.90 23.17
CA ASP A 41 12.43 -10.48 23.19
C ASP A 41 13.12 -10.49 21.83
N ARG A 42 12.36 -10.80 20.77
CA ARG A 42 12.87 -10.75 19.39
C ARG A 42 13.37 -9.36 18.98
N SER A 43 12.71 -8.30 19.45
CA SER A 43 13.13 -6.93 19.19
C SER A 43 14.31 -6.55 20.08
N ARG A 44 14.24 -6.90 21.37
CA ARG A 44 15.30 -6.66 22.35
C ARG A 44 16.65 -7.23 21.89
N ARG A 45 16.65 -8.47 21.39
CA ARG A 45 17.81 -9.15 20.78
C ARG A 45 18.47 -8.35 19.66
N VAL A 46 17.74 -7.52 18.92
CA VAL A 46 18.32 -6.68 17.87
C VAL A 46 18.75 -5.33 18.43
N LEU A 47 17.95 -4.73 19.30
CA LEU A 47 18.21 -3.39 19.86
C LEU A 47 19.44 -3.38 20.77
N GLU A 48 19.67 -4.44 21.53
CA GLU A 48 20.79 -4.55 22.47
C GLU A 48 22.07 -5.11 21.82
N GLU A 49 21.98 -5.65 20.60
CA GLU A 49 23.12 -6.24 19.90
C GLU A 49 24.11 -5.18 19.40
N PRO A 50 25.36 -5.12 19.93
CA PRO A 50 26.34 -4.13 19.53
C PRO A 50 26.82 -4.27 18.08
N GLY A 51 26.80 -5.48 17.52
CA GLY A 51 27.18 -5.73 16.13
C GLY A 51 26.16 -5.28 15.08
N ILE A 52 25.03 -4.70 15.49
CA ILE A 52 23.99 -4.17 14.59
C ILE A 52 23.87 -2.65 14.77
N THR A 53 23.96 -1.90 13.67
CA THR A 53 23.62 -0.48 13.65
C THR A 53 22.12 -0.31 13.56
N LYS A 54 21.54 0.48 14.46
CA LYS A 54 20.11 0.79 14.50
C LYS A 54 19.86 2.17 13.90
N ILE A 55 18.95 2.26 12.94
CA ILE A 55 18.46 3.53 12.38
C ILE A 55 16.98 3.63 12.75
N ASN A 56 16.69 4.32 13.85
CA ASN A 56 15.32 4.58 14.27
C ASN A 56 14.77 5.81 13.54
N LEU A 57 13.76 5.58 12.69
CA LEU A 57 13.03 6.61 11.95
C LEU A 57 11.62 6.76 12.54
N THR A 58 11.50 6.93 13.85
CA THR A 58 10.21 7.02 14.53
C THR A 58 9.34 8.12 13.91
N THR A 59 8.14 7.74 13.44
CA THR A 59 7.19 8.66 12.77
C THR A 59 5.94 8.95 13.60
N GLY A 60 5.85 8.41 14.82
CA GLY A 60 4.64 8.43 15.62
C GLY A 60 3.52 7.56 15.05
N SER A 61 2.29 7.80 15.52
CA SER A 61 1.10 7.10 15.04
C SER A 61 0.85 7.40 13.56
N GLN A 62 0.50 6.35 12.81
CA GLN A 62 0.09 6.51 11.42
C GLN A 62 -1.26 7.23 11.35
N SER A 63 -1.53 7.95 10.24
CA SER A 63 -2.80 8.67 10.06
C SER A 63 -3.99 7.72 10.01
N ILE A 64 -3.75 6.52 9.48
CA ILE A 64 -4.65 5.38 9.61
C ILE A 64 -3.94 4.30 10.42
N THR A 65 -4.49 3.97 11.58
CA THR A 65 -3.94 3.05 12.56
C THR A 65 -3.60 1.71 11.91
N GLY A 66 -2.30 1.36 11.91
CA GLY A 66 -1.76 0.13 11.34
C GLY A 66 -1.39 0.18 9.86
N SER A 67 -1.62 1.30 9.15
CA SER A 67 -1.28 1.46 7.74
C SER A 67 0.18 1.89 7.54
N THR A 68 1.12 0.96 7.79
CA THR A 68 2.57 1.24 7.71
C THR A 68 3.02 1.64 6.30
N ARG A 69 2.25 1.30 5.26
CA ARG A 69 2.49 1.76 3.88
C ARG A 69 2.49 3.28 3.73
N MET A 70 1.94 4.01 4.70
CA MET A 70 1.82 5.47 4.72
C MET A 70 3.11 6.14 5.24
N GLN A 71 3.12 6.68 6.45
CA GLN A 71 4.25 7.48 6.95
C GLN A 71 5.53 6.65 7.10
N ALA A 72 5.44 5.48 7.73
CA ALA A 72 6.58 4.61 8.05
C ALA A 72 7.41 4.27 6.79
N THR A 73 6.82 3.60 5.80
CA THR A 73 7.59 3.25 4.59
C THR A 73 7.92 4.44 3.70
N THR A 74 7.20 5.57 3.80
CA THR A 74 7.55 6.79 3.07
C THR A 74 8.87 7.36 3.58
N ILE A 75 9.03 7.51 4.91
CA ILE A 75 10.28 8.03 5.46
C ILE A 75 11.43 7.04 5.26
N GLU A 76 11.18 5.73 5.40
CA GLU A 76 12.20 4.70 5.15
C GLU A 76 12.69 4.78 3.69
N THR A 77 11.78 4.81 2.72
CA THR A 77 12.14 4.90 1.30
C THR A 77 12.91 6.19 0.99
N PHE A 78 12.49 7.31 1.57
CA PHE A 78 13.13 8.61 1.35
C PHE A 78 14.54 8.68 1.95
N VAL A 79 14.71 8.25 3.20
CA VAL A 79 16.00 8.30 3.91
C VAL A 79 16.97 7.29 3.29
N VAL A 80 16.56 6.02 3.15
CA VAL A 80 17.42 4.97 2.59
C VAL A 80 17.76 5.26 1.13
N GLY A 81 16.78 5.72 0.34
CA GLY A 81 17.01 6.15 -1.03
C GLY A 81 18.10 7.21 -1.13
N ASN A 82 18.05 8.24 -0.29
CA ASN A 82 19.06 9.30 -0.29
C ASN A 82 20.43 8.87 0.26
N ILE A 83 20.47 7.95 1.23
CA ILE A 83 21.74 7.32 1.66
C ILE A 83 22.39 6.59 0.48
N LEU A 84 21.60 5.82 -0.28
CA LEU A 84 22.09 5.13 -1.48
C LEU A 84 22.54 6.13 -2.57
N GLN A 85 21.80 7.22 -2.80
CA GLN A 85 22.22 8.28 -3.74
C GLN A 85 23.57 8.88 -3.35
N GLN A 86 23.76 9.21 -2.08
CA GLN A 86 25.04 9.76 -1.61
C GLN A 86 26.19 8.74 -1.74
N ALA A 87 25.93 7.47 -1.42
CA ALA A 87 26.93 6.41 -1.57
C ALA A 87 27.35 6.22 -3.04
N LEU A 88 26.39 6.24 -3.97
CA LEU A 88 26.66 6.21 -5.41
C LEU A 88 27.47 7.44 -5.85
N ASP A 89 27.08 8.64 -5.42
CA ASP A 89 27.80 9.88 -5.74
C ASP A 89 29.27 9.79 -5.34
N ARG A 90 29.54 9.45 -4.07
CA ARG A 90 30.89 9.32 -3.52
C ARG A 90 31.72 8.23 -4.21
N SER A 91 31.07 7.14 -4.63
CA SER A 91 31.78 6.03 -5.26
C SER A 91 32.12 6.35 -6.71
N LEU A 92 31.15 6.89 -7.46
CA LEU A 92 31.31 7.20 -8.89
C LEU A 92 32.26 8.38 -9.13
N ARG A 93 32.27 9.39 -8.25
CA ARG A 93 33.21 10.52 -8.35
C ARG A 93 34.69 10.14 -8.31
N LYS A 94 35.03 8.94 -7.81
CA LYS A 94 36.39 8.42 -7.82
C LYS A 94 36.85 7.99 -9.22
N PHE A 95 35.91 7.73 -10.12
CA PHE A 95 36.17 7.15 -11.44
C PHE A 95 35.67 8.02 -12.60
N LEU A 96 34.68 8.88 -12.37
CA LEU A 96 34.03 9.68 -13.40
C LEU A 96 34.41 11.16 -13.29
N SER A 97 34.58 11.80 -14.44
CA SER A 97 34.76 13.25 -14.55
C SER A 97 33.52 14.02 -14.10
N LYS A 98 33.68 15.33 -13.83
CA LYS A 98 32.55 16.22 -13.51
C LYS A 98 31.47 16.22 -14.59
N LYS A 99 31.85 16.10 -15.86
CA LYS A 99 30.92 16.08 -17.01
C LYS A 99 30.10 14.79 -17.02
N GLU A 100 30.74 13.64 -16.80
CA GLU A 100 30.06 12.34 -16.73
C GLU A 100 29.14 12.25 -15.51
N MET A 101 29.59 12.71 -14.34
CA MET A 101 28.74 12.81 -13.15
C MET A 101 27.50 13.68 -13.41
N ALA A 102 27.67 14.84 -14.06
CA ALA A 102 26.56 15.70 -14.43
C ALA A 102 25.59 15.04 -15.43
N ALA A 103 26.09 14.24 -16.38
CA ALA A 103 25.27 13.47 -17.31
C ALA A 103 24.43 12.39 -16.60
N LEU A 104 24.96 11.80 -15.53
CA LEU A 104 24.24 10.88 -14.66
C LEU A 104 23.27 11.59 -13.68
N GLY A 105 23.24 12.92 -13.67
CA GLY A 105 22.35 13.72 -12.81
C GLY A 105 22.98 14.21 -11.49
N PHE A 106 24.26 13.91 -11.24
CA PHE A 106 25.02 14.36 -10.07
C PHE A 106 25.80 15.65 -10.36
N LYS A 107 25.11 16.78 -10.44
CA LYS A 107 25.70 18.09 -10.81
C LYS A 107 26.67 18.64 -9.76
N SER A 108 26.42 18.37 -8.48
CA SER A 108 27.32 18.70 -7.38
C SER A 108 27.35 17.56 -6.37
N GLU A 109 28.35 17.59 -5.49
CA GLU A 109 28.46 16.61 -4.42
C GLU A 109 27.18 16.57 -3.58
N LEU A 110 26.72 15.36 -3.27
CA LEU A 110 25.53 15.14 -2.47
C LEU A 110 25.84 15.14 -0.98
N ARG A 111 25.15 16.00 -0.25
CA ARG A 111 25.07 15.96 1.21
C ARG A 111 23.72 15.40 1.63
N LEU A 112 23.72 14.34 2.42
CA LEU A 112 22.48 13.73 2.92
C LEU A 112 21.61 14.74 3.68
N GLU A 113 22.21 15.60 4.51
CA GLU A 113 21.50 16.64 5.26
C GLU A 113 20.67 17.57 4.35
N ASP A 114 21.25 18.03 3.24
CA ASP A 114 20.56 18.90 2.29
C ASP A 114 19.43 18.15 1.60
N LYS A 115 19.66 16.87 1.26
CA LYS A 115 18.61 16.00 0.72
C LYS A 115 17.48 15.77 1.69
N LEU A 116 17.75 15.58 2.98
CA LEU A 116 16.70 15.39 3.97
C LEU A 116 15.83 16.65 4.13
N LYS A 117 16.41 17.85 4.02
CA LYS A 117 15.65 19.12 4.07
C LYS A 117 14.65 19.26 2.91
N GLU A 118 14.88 18.61 1.77
CA GLU A 118 13.99 18.62 0.60
C GLU A 118 12.61 17.98 0.89
N PHE A 119 12.49 17.10 1.91
CA PHE A 119 11.21 16.46 2.25
C PHE A 119 10.08 17.46 2.53
N SER A 120 10.41 18.54 3.25
CA SER A 120 9.46 19.62 3.57
C SER A 120 8.89 20.26 2.30
N HIS A 121 9.74 20.46 1.30
CA HIS A 121 9.34 20.99 0.00
C HIS A 121 8.45 20.01 -0.76
N ILE A 122 8.81 18.72 -0.80
CA ILE A 122 7.99 17.67 -1.43
C ILE A 122 6.57 17.69 -0.84
N LEU A 123 6.48 17.69 0.49
CA LEU A 123 5.19 17.71 1.19
C LEU A 123 4.41 19.00 0.90
N LYS A 124 5.07 20.15 0.87
CA LYS A 124 4.46 21.44 0.51
C LYS A 124 3.86 21.41 -0.89
N GLN A 125 4.57 20.83 -1.86
CA GLN A 125 4.10 20.74 -3.25
C GLN A 125 2.90 19.80 -3.41
N VAL A 126 2.90 18.66 -2.72
CA VAL A 126 1.73 17.77 -2.70
C VAL A 126 0.54 18.46 -2.03
N LYS A 127 0.76 19.13 -0.89
CA LYS A 127 -0.29 19.86 -0.16
C LYS A 127 -0.88 21.04 -0.95
N ALA A 128 -0.07 21.72 -1.77
CA ALA A 128 -0.56 22.78 -2.66
C ALA A 128 -1.59 22.28 -3.69
N ASN A 129 -1.68 20.96 -3.91
CA ASN A 129 -2.57 20.33 -4.87
C ASN A 129 -3.74 19.56 -4.22
N LEU A 130 -4.02 19.77 -2.93
CA LEU A 130 -5.06 19.04 -2.20
C LEU A 130 -6.45 19.12 -2.85
N SER A 131 -6.83 20.27 -3.40
CA SER A 131 -8.13 20.43 -4.08
C SER A 131 -8.25 19.51 -5.30
N ALA A 132 -7.21 19.42 -6.13
CA ALA A 132 -7.18 18.52 -7.29
C ALA A 132 -7.16 17.05 -6.86
N ILE A 133 -6.38 16.70 -5.83
CA ILE A 133 -6.34 15.35 -5.26
C ILE A 133 -7.72 14.97 -4.70
N ALA A 134 -8.40 15.87 -3.99
CA ALA A 134 -9.72 15.63 -3.43
C ALA A 134 -10.78 15.40 -4.53
N LYS A 135 -10.76 16.19 -5.61
CA LYS A 135 -11.62 15.98 -6.78
C LYS A 135 -11.37 14.61 -7.42
N PHE A 136 -10.11 14.22 -7.57
CA PHE A 136 -9.74 12.89 -8.06
C PHE A 136 -10.23 11.76 -7.13
N THR A 137 -10.06 11.92 -5.82
CA THR A 137 -10.58 10.98 -4.81
C THR A 137 -12.10 10.84 -4.87
N GLN A 138 -12.83 11.94 -5.07
CA GLN A 138 -14.29 11.90 -5.23
C GLN A 138 -14.68 11.18 -6.52
N LEU A 139 -13.97 11.46 -7.61
CA LEU A 139 -14.16 10.81 -8.91
C LEU A 139 -13.98 9.29 -8.81
N GLU A 140 -12.85 8.80 -8.29
CA GLU A 140 -12.61 7.35 -8.19
C GLU A 140 -13.60 6.69 -7.22
N ALA A 141 -13.93 7.34 -6.10
CA ALA A 141 -14.95 6.81 -5.19
C ALA A 141 -16.33 6.70 -5.87
N GLN A 142 -16.70 7.68 -6.71
CA GLN A 142 -17.96 7.63 -7.43
C GLN A 142 -17.97 6.53 -8.50
N THR A 143 -16.85 6.33 -9.22
CA THR A 143 -16.67 5.21 -10.15
C THR A 143 -16.99 3.88 -9.46
N TYR A 144 -16.41 3.61 -8.29
CA TYR A 144 -16.68 2.38 -7.55
C TYR A 144 -18.12 2.28 -7.00
N LYS A 145 -18.74 3.39 -6.59
CA LYS A 145 -20.15 3.40 -6.17
C LYS A 145 -21.12 3.03 -7.29
N THR A 146 -20.74 3.31 -8.53
CA THR A 146 -21.50 2.95 -9.74
C THR A 146 -21.10 1.60 -10.32
N GLU A 147 -20.45 0.74 -9.54
CA GLU A 147 -20.00 -0.61 -9.94
C GLU A 147 -19.02 -0.64 -11.13
N ASN A 148 -18.37 0.48 -11.41
CA ASN A 148 -17.33 0.62 -12.42
C ASN A 148 -15.94 0.48 -11.80
N PHE A 149 -14.92 0.43 -12.65
CA PHE A 149 -13.55 0.11 -12.25
C PHE A 149 -12.54 1.17 -12.65
N SER A 150 -11.33 1.12 -12.08
CA SER A 150 -10.22 1.99 -12.49
C SER A 150 -9.02 1.23 -13.06
N THR A 151 -8.35 1.79 -14.06
CA THR A 151 -7.13 1.23 -14.64
C THR A 151 -6.05 2.30 -14.63
N TYR A 152 -4.94 2.02 -13.95
CA TYR A 152 -3.81 2.92 -13.88
C TYR A 152 -2.78 2.56 -14.94
N PHE A 153 -2.27 3.56 -15.65
CA PHE A 153 -1.25 3.40 -16.68
C PHE A 153 0.00 4.20 -16.29
N ALA A 154 1.13 3.52 -16.14
CA ALA A 154 2.38 4.13 -15.67
C ALA A 154 3.61 3.40 -16.23
N GLN A 155 4.70 4.14 -16.42
CA GLN A 155 6.00 3.57 -16.79
C GLN A 155 7.04 3.81 -15.68
N LYS A 156 7.61 5.02 -15.56
CA LYS A 156 8.51 5.32 -14.43
C LYS A 156 7.80 5.19 -13.10
N GLY A 157 6.53 5.61 -13.01
CA GLY A 157 5.72 5.51 -11.79
C GLY A 157 5.19 4.10 -11.47
N LEU A 158 5.46 3.10 -12.33
CA LEU A 158 4.82 1.78 -12.30
C LEU A 158 4.94 1.09 -10.94
N ILE A 159 6.15 1.00 -10.37
CA ILE A 159 6.37 0.36 -9.07
C ILE A 159 5.58 1.04 -7.94
N THR A 160 5.48 2.37 -7.97
CA THR A 160 4.76 3.14 -6.95
C THR A 160 3.25 2.93 -7.07
N VAL A 161 2.72 2.92 -8.29
CA VAL A 161 1.30 2.63 -8.59
C VAL A 161 0.94 1.21 -8.20
N PHE A 162 1.79 0.23 -8.55
CA PHE A 162 1.58 -1.17 -8.26
C PHE A 162 1.56 -1.45 -6.75
N ILE A 163 2.51 -0.89 -5.99
CA ILE A 163 2.54 -1.06 -4.53
C ILE A 163 1.31 -0.43 -3.87
N ASP A 164 0.89 0.78 -4.27
CA ASP A 164 -0.34 1.36 -3.74
C ASP A 164 -1.55 0.46 -4.05
N SER A 165 -1.65 -0.05 -5.28
CA SER A 165 -2.77 -0.89 -5.73
C SER A 165 -2.84 -2.21 -4.96
N THR A 166 -1.73 -2.93 -4.83
CA THR A 166 -1.70 -4.24 -4.16
C THR A 166 -1.94 -4.13 -2.66
N GLU A 167 -1.53 -3.03 -2.03
CA GLU A 167 -1.80 -2.78 -0.61
C GLU A 167 -3.27 -2.48 -0.32
N ARG A 168 -4.09 -2.04 -1.29
CA ARG A 168 -5.53 -1.80 -1.05
C ARG A 168 -6.29 -3.09 -0.72
N SER A 169 -5.90 -4.22 -1.32
CA SER A 169 -6.55 -5.53 -1.11
C SER A 169 -6.53 -6.00 0.35
N PRO A 170 -5.37 -6.21 1.01
CA PRO A 170 -5.32 -6.64 2.40
C PRO A 170 -5.80 -5.54 3.37
N THR A 171 -5.67 -4.27 2.99
CA THR A 171 -6.01 -3.12 3.84
C THR A 171 -7.52 -2.91 3.95
N PHE A 172 -8.25 -3.01 2.83
CA PHE A 172 -9.68 -2.68 2.75
C PHE A 172 -10.56 -3.87 2.34
N ARG A 173 -9.99 -5.08 2.28
CA ARG A 173 -10.63 -6.34 1.86
C ARG A 173 -11.21 -6.25 0.45
N LEU A 174 -10.44 -5.69 -0.47
CA LEU A 174 -10.76 -5.71 -1.90
C LEU A 174 -10.27 -7.02 -2.52
N PHE A 175 -10.78 -7.34 -3.71
CA PHE A 175 -10.21 -8.42 -4.50
C PHE A 175 -8.76 -8.09 -4.87
N PRO A 176 -7.84 -9.08 -4.88
CA PRO A 176 -6.50 -8.89 -5.43
C PRO A 176 -6.58 -8.56 -6.94
N LEU A 177 -5.43 -8.28 -7.55
CA LEU A 177 -5.37 -8.11 -9.00
C LEU A 177 -5.89 -9.38 -9.71
N ASP A 178 -6.63 -9.18 -10.79
CA ASP A 178 -7.17 -10.29 -11.56
C ASP A 178 -6.05 -11.02 -12.30
N THR A 179 -6.07 -12.35 -12.24
CA THR A 179 -5.15 -13.16 -13.05
C THR A 179 -5.60 -13.20 -14.51
N VAL A 180 -4.73 -13.64 -15.42
CA VAL A 180 -5.08 -13.86 -16.83
C VAL A 180 -6.20 -14.88 -17.00
N LYS A 181 -6.37 -15.80 -16.05
CA LYS A 181 -7.42 -16.83 -16.05
C LYS A 181 -8.79 -16.31 -15.57
N GLN A 182 -8.84 -15.13 -14.97
CA GLN A 182 -10.08 -14.58 -14.41
C GLN A 182 -10.96 -14.03 -15.56
N ALA A 183 -12.03 -14.74 -15.91
CA ALA A 183 -12.85 -14.35 -17.08
C ALA A 183 -13.50 -12.97 -16.93
N LYS A 184 -14.20 -12.73 -15.82
CA LYS A 184 -14.83 -11.43 -15.50
C LYS A 184 -14.01 -10.65 -14.50
N ARG A 185 -13.88 -9.35 -14.70
CA ARG A 185 -13.18 -8.43 -13.79
C ARG A 185 -13.77 -8.49 -12.38
N LYS A 186 -12.92 -8.66 -11.37
CA LYS A 186 -13.28 -8.58 -9.94
C LYS A 186 -12.46 -7.52 -9.23
N SER A 187 -11.21 -7.34 -9.64
CA SER A 187 -10.34 -6.32 -9.07
C SER A 187 -10.85 -4.94 -9.44
N TRP A 188 -11.07 -4.11 -8.43
CA TRP A 188 -11.47 -2.71 -8.59
C TRP A 188 -10.45 -1.91 -9.39
N ILE A 189 -9.20 -2.38 -9.41
CA ILE A 189 -8.05 -1.69 -9.99
C ILE A 189 -7.28 -2.62 -10.91
N GLN A 190 -6.81 -2.06 -12.01
CA GLN A 190 -5.78 -2.66 -12.85
C GLN A 190 -4.58 -1.74 -12.96
N VAL A 191 -3.43 -2.32 -13.26
CA VAL A 191 -2.19 -1.60 -13.50
C VAL A 191 -1.63 -2.06 -14.84
N TRP A 192 -1.43 -1.10 -15.75
CA TRP A 192 -0.87 -1.31 -17.07
C TRP A 192 0.40 -0.47 -17.28
N THR A 193 1.26 -0.92 -18.18
CA THR A 193 2.52 -0.26 -18.58
C THR A 193 2.69 -0.33 -20.10
N PRO A 194 3.39 0.64 -20.73
CA PRO A 194 3.77 0.52 -22.14
C PRO A 194 4.71 -0.67 -22.34
N ALA A 195 4.18 -1.79 -22.80
CA ALA A 195 4.89 -3.02 -23.05
C ALA A 195 4.13 -3.82 -24.12
N ALA A 196 4.87 -4.52 -24.98
CA ALA A 196 4.29 -5.25 -26.11
C ALA A 196 3.67 -6.61 -25.71
N ASN A 197 4.09 -7.16 -24.58
CA ASN A 197 3.65 -8.45 -24.06
C ASN A 197 3.89 -8.56 -22.55
N LEU A 198 3.42 -9.65 -21.96
CA LEU A 198 3.53 -9.96 -20.53
C LEU A 198 4.99 -9.94 -20.03
N GLN A 199 5.93 -10.49 -20.79
CA GLN A 199 7.33 -10.60 -20.41
C GLN A 199 7.99 -9.21 -20.35
N ASP A 200 7.75 -8.38 -21.37
CA ASP A 200 8.23 -7.00 -21.41
C ASP A 200 7.63 -6.16 -20.27
N ALA A 201 6.39 -6.44 -19.88
CA ALA A 201 5.75 -5.77 -18.75
C ALA A 201 6.43 -6.12 -17.41
N TRP A 202 6.80 -7.39 -17.19
CA TRP A 202 7.56 -7.80 -16.00
C TRP A 202 8.98 -7.22 -16.00
N GLN A 203 9.64 -7.19 -17.16
CA GLN A 203 10.95 -6.57 -17.32
C GLN A 203 10.88 -5.06 -17.02
N ALA A 204 9.86 -4.36 -17.50
CA ALA A 204 9.63 -2.95 -17.21
C ALA A 204 9.35 -2.71 -15.72
N PHE A 205 8.62 -3.62 -15.07
CA PHE A 205 8.28 -3.52 -13.65
C PHE A 205 9.47 -3.76 -12.71
N LEU A 206 10.24 -4.82 -12.95
CA LEU A 206 11.31 -5.26 -12.05
C LEU A 206 12.69 -4.72 -12.45
N GLY A 207 12.87 -4.26 -13.68
CA GLY A 207 14.18 -3.93 -14.27
C GLY A 207 15.05 -5.17 -14.56
N ARG A 208 14.49 -6.37 -14.39
CA ARG A 208 15.15 -7.67 -14.58
C ARG A 208 14.09 -8.75 -14.85
N PRO A 209 14.48 -9.95 -15.32
CA PRO A 209 13.56 -11.07 -15.43
C PRO A 209 12.91 -11.41 -14.07
N PHE A 210 11.66 -11.88 -14.13
CA PHE A 210 10.95 -12.35 -12.95
C PHE A 210 11.72 -13.51 -12.30
N ARG A 211 11.79 -13.50 -10.97
CA ARG A 211 12.39 -14.59 -10.19
C ARG A 211 11.55 -14.84 -8.94
N GLY A 212 10.84 -15.97 -8.95
CA GLY A 212 10.12 -16.49 -7.79
C GLY A 212 11.04 -17.23 -6.82
N LEU A 213 10.45 -17.82 -5.79
CA LEU A 213 11.13 -18.71 -4.85
C LEU A 213 11.43 -20.05 -5.53
N SER A 214 12.69 -20.49 -5.46
CA SER A 214 13.12 -21.80 -5.97
C SER A 214 12.77 -22.90 -4.98
N SER A 215 12.03 -23.91 -5.43
CA SER A 215 11.68 -25.04 -4.56
C SER A 215 12.93 -25.80 -4.14
N GLU A 216 13.93 -25.91 -5.00
CA GLU A 216 15.19 -26.62 -4.77
C GLU A 216 15.96 -26.01 -3.61
N PHE A 217 15.89 -24.69 -3.46
CA PHE A 217 16.56 -23.97 -2.38
C PHE A 217 15.76 -23.96 -1.07
N TYR A 218 14.44 -23.71 -1.13
CA TYR A 218 13.64 -23.43 0.08
C TYR A 218 12.94 -24.65 0.68
N ARG A 219 12.74 -25.73 -0.08
CA ARG A 219 11.95 -26.89 0.40
C ARG A 219 12.56 -27.53 1.64
N LYS A 220 13.84 -27.90 1.57
CA LYS A 220 14.51 -28.63 2.65
C LYS A 220 14.54 -27.84 3.96
N PRO A 221 14.94 -26.54 4.00
CA PRO A 221 14.83 -25.75 5.22
C PRO A 221 13.41 -25.67 5.78
N PHE A 222 12.38 -25.57 4.92
CA PHE A 222 10.99 -25.57 5.40
C PHE A 222 10.55 -26.92 5.98
N GLU A 223 11.02 -28.03 5.42
CA GLU A 223 10.75 -29.38 5.91
C GLU A 223 11.49 -29.67 7.23
N ASP A 224 12.74 -29.22 7.36
CA ASP A 224 13.66 -29.63 8.44
C ASP A 224 13.66 -28.65 9.63
N GLU A 225 13.53 -27.33 9.40
CA GLU A 225 13.78 -26.30 10.43
C GLU A 225 12.51 -25.67 11.03
N ILE A 226 11.32 -26.03 10.52
CA ILE A 226 10.05 -25.53 11.06
C ILE A 226 9.43 -26.61 11.96
N ASP A 227 9.50 -26.45 13.28
CA ASP A 227 8.96 -27.45 14.22
C ASP A 227 7.43 -27.53 14.20
N ASP A 228 6.78 -26.37 14.10
CA ASP A 228 5.31 -26.29 14.12
C ASP A 228 4.71 -26.88 12.82
N ALA A 229 3.94 -27.96 12.97
CA ALA A 229 3.37 -28.70 11.85
C ALA A 229 2.44 -27.84 10.96
N TYR A 230 1.71 -26.89 11.54
CA TYR A 230 0.84 -26.00 10.79
C TYR A 230 1.66 -24.99 9.98
N LEU A 231 2.66 -24.37 10.60
CA LEU A 231 3.56 -23.42 9.92
C LEU A 231 4.38 -24.11 8.82
N LYS A 232 4.85 -25.34 9.06
CA LYS A 232 5.55 -26.17 8.06
C LYS A 232 4.66 -26.39 6.85
N LYS A 233 3.44 -26.88 7.07
CA LYS A 233 2.47 -27.10 5.99
C LYS A 233 2.18 -25.81 5.23
N ALA A 234 1.93 -24.70 5.93
CA ALA A 234 1.66 -23.41 5.32
C ALA A 234 2.84 -22.87 4.49
N ALA A 235 4.08 -23.02 4.98
CA ALA A 235 5.28 -22.61 4.28
C ALA A 235 5.49 -23.42 2.98
N LEU A 236 5.32 -24.74 3.04
CA LEU A 236 5.44 -25.62 1.88
C LEU A 236 4.33 -25.39 0.85
N GLU A 237 3.10 -25.12 1.31
CA GLU A 237 2.01 -24.73 0.42
C GLU A 237 2.24 -23.36 -0.22
N SER A 238 2.81 -22.40 0.51
CA SER A 238 3.22 -21.11 -0.04
C SER A 238 4.32 -21.25 -1.09
N LEU A 239 5.29 -22.16 -0.88
CA LEU A 239 6.39 -22.39 -1.82
C LEU A 239 5.89 -22.87 -3.19
N LYS A 240 4.84 -23.71 -3.21
CA LYS A 240 4.19 -24.16 -4.45
C LYS A 240 3.55 -23.02 -5.25
N ASN A 241 3.18 -21.92 -4.57
CA ASN A 241 2.49 -20.78 -5.15
C ASN A 241 3.39 -19.53 -5.29
N ALA A 242 4.71 -19.69 -5.20
CA ALA A 242 5.65 -18.59 -5.20
C ALA A 242 6.76 -18.74 -6.26
N GLY A 243 6.67 -19.74 -7.14
CA GLY A 243 7.66 -20.05 -8.16
C GLY A 243 7.68 -19.08 -9.34
N ASN A 244 8.52 -19.38 -10.34
CA ASN A 244 8.64 -18.56 -11.56
C ASN A 244 7.36 -18.55 -12.41
N ASP A 245 6.50 -19.56 -12.24
CA ASP A 245 5.19 -19.67 -12.89
C ASP A 245 4.25 -18.49 -12.55
N GLN A 246 4.47 -17.84 -11.41
CA GLN A 246 3.68 -16.69 -10.97
C GLN A 246 3.70 -15.51 -11.95
N GLN A 247 4.78 -15.37 -12.75
CA GLN A 247 4.84 -14.32 -13.78
C GLN A 247 3.71 -14.48 -14.81
N PHE A 248 3.30 -15.71 -15.13
CA PHE A 248 2.27 -15.98 -16.14
C PHE A 248 0.85 -15.77 -15.63
N LEU A 249 0.69 -15.50 -14.33
CA LEU A 249 -0.63 -15.23 -13.76
C LEU A 249 -1.09 -13.79 -14.02
N TYR A 250 -0.18 -12.85 -14.27
CA TYR A 250 -0.52 -11.44 -14.38
C TYR A 250 0.09 -10.83 -15.64
N ASP A 251 -0.75 -10.14 -16.41
CA ASP A 251 -0.33 -9.37 -17.58
C ASP A 251 -0.60 -7.88 -17.34
N PHE A 252 0.45 -7.08 -17.27
CA PHE A 252 0.36 -5.62 -17.13
C PHE A 252 0.62 -4.89 -18.46
N SER A 253 0.78 -5.62 -19.57
CA SER A 253 1.07 -5.01 -20.86
C SER A 253 -0.12 -4.23 -21.40
N PHE A 254 0.14 -3.08 -22.00
CA PHE A 254 -0.85 -2.39 -22.83
C PHE A 254 -0.82 -2.96 -24.25
N ALA A 255 -1.21 -4.23 -24.35
CA ALA A 255 -1.17 -5.03 -25.57
C ALA A 255 -2.45 -5.84 -25.76
N ASP A 256 -2.48 -6.63 -26.83
CA ASP A 256 -3.62 -7.41 -27.32
C ASP A 256 -4.43 -8.13 -26.23
N PHE A 257 -3.78 -8.81 -25.28
CA PHE A 257 -4.50 -9.55 -24.24
C PHE A 257 -5.38 -8.60 -23.40
N ASN A 258 -4.80 -7.53 -22.84
CA ASN A 258 -5.53 -6.60 -22.00
C ASN A 258 -6.50 -5.73 -22.82
N LEU A 259 -6.12 -5.34 -24.05
CA LEU A 259 -7.01 -4.61 -24.95
C LEU A 259 -8.27 -5.41 -25.33
N LYS A 260 -8.18 -6.74 -25.42
CA LYS A 260 -9.32 -7.62 -25.74
C LYS A 260 -10.10 -8.06 -24.49
N ASN A 261 -9.41 -8.40 -23.41
CA ASN A 261 -10.03 -9.06 -22.25
C ASN A 261 -10.31 -8.11 -21.07
N ARG A 262 -9.73 -6.92 -21.08
CA ARG A 262 -9.76 -5.93 -19.99
C ARG A 262 -10.06 -4.52 -20.52
N GLU A 263 -10.71 -4.42 -21.67
CA GLU A 263 -11.07 -3.14 -22.29
C GLU A 263 -11.95 -2.31 -21.33
N PRO A 264 -11.77 -0.97 -21.29
CA PRO A 264 -12.65 -0.13 -20.50
C PRO A 264 -14.06 -0.06 -21.08
N THR A 265 -15.01 0.15 -20.17
CA THR A 265 -16.43 0.33 -20.45
C THR A 265 -16.88 1.74 -20.04
N GLN A 266 -18.10 2.11 -20.42
CA GLN A 266 -18.69 3.39 -20.03
C GLN A 266 -18.78 3.48 -18.50
N GLY A 267 -18.27 4.58 -17.93
CA GLY A 267 -18.27 4.80 -16.48
C GLY A 267 -16.99 4.37 -15.76
N ASP A 268 -16.12 3.59 -16.41
CA ASP A 268 -14.78 3.29 -15.91
C ASP A 268 -13.90 4.55 -15.79
N LEU A 269 -12.75 4.41 -15.12
CA LEU A 269 -11.79 5.46 -14.92
C LEU A 269 -10.39 5.06 -15.38
N GLY A 270 -9.84 5.77 -16.36
CA GLY A 270 -8.44 5.65 -16.76
C GLY A 270 -7.57 6.63 -15.99
N VAL A 271 -6.48 6.18 -15.38
CA VAL A 271 -5.55 7.04 -14.63
C VAL A 271 -4.17 6.98 -15.26
N ALA A 272 -3.79 8.01 -16.02
CA ALA A 272 -2.45 8.10 -16.62
C ALA A 272 -1.47 8.81 -15.67
N VAL A 273 -0.39 8.14 -15.28
CA VAL A 273 0.60 8.62 -14.31
C VAL A 273 1.93 8.90 -15.00
N PHE A 274 2.40 10.14 -14.88
CA PHE A 274 3.63 10.62 -15.51
C PHE A 274 4.62 11.10 -14.44
N ILE A 275 5.88 10.69 -14.59
CA ILE A 275 7.03 11.24 -13.86
C ILE A 275 8.00 11.82 -14.89
N SER A 276 8.55 13.00 -14.65
CA SER A 276 9.43 13.64 -15.64
C SER A 276 10.57 12.76 -16.17
N PRO A 277 10.90 12.88 -17.47
CA PRO A 277 10.32 13.79 -18.46
C PRO A 277 9.16 13.17 -19.28
N GLU A 278 8.42 12.19 -18.75
CA GLU A 278 7.36 11.48 -19.48
C GLU A 278 6.22 12.38 -19.94
N GLU A 279 6.06 13.59 -19.38
CA GLU A 279 5.07 14.55 -19.89
C GLU A 279 5.24 14.89 -21.38
N ALA A 280 6.42 14.67 -21.95
CA ALA A 280 6.63 14.82 -23.38
C ALA A 280 5.76 13.86 -24.22
N GLU A 281 5.40 12.70 -23.68
CA GLU A 281 4.55 11.70 -24.34
C GLU A 281 3.13 12.21 -24.58
N LEU A 282 2.64 13.15 -23.75
CA LEU A 282 1.34 13.80 -23.97
C LEU A 282 1.30 14.58 -25.30
N GLY A 283 2.45 15.04 -25.79
CA GLY A 283 2.53 15.79 -27.05
C GLY A 283 2.59 14.90 -28.30
N LYS A 284 2.76 13.58 -28.14
CA LYS A 284 2.95 12.62 -29.24
C LYS A 284 1.67 11.80 -29.42
N LYS A 285 0.90 12.05 -30.48
CA LYS A 285 -0.41 11.40 -30.73
C LYS A 285 -0.34 9.86 -30.69
N ASN A 286 0.77 9.28 -31.13
CA ASN A 286 0.97 7.83 -31.20
C ASN A 286 1.73 7.25 -30.00
N SER A 287 2.00 8.03 -28.94
CA SER A 287 2.56 7.46 -27.71
C SER A 287 1.54 6.55 -27.04
N ASP A 288 2.01 5.55 -26.29
CA ASP A 288 1.11 4.64 -25.59
C ASP A 288 0.31 5.33 -24.50
N PHE A 289 0.88 6.37 -23.87
CA PHE A 289 0.13 7.24 -22.97
C PHE A 289 -1.03 7.95 -23.67
N ARG A 290 -0.84 8.42 -24.91
CA ARG A 290 -1.94 9.02 -25.66
C ARG A 290 -2.97 8.00 -26.11
N LYS A 291 -2.54 6.86 -26.63
CA LYS A 291 -3.43 5.75 -26.99
C LYS A 291 -4.27 5.29 -25.80
N PHE A 292 -3.70 5.19 -24.60
CA PHE A 292 -4.41 4.85 -23.38
C PHE A 292 -5.49 5.88 -23.04
N ILE A 293 -5.16 7.17 -23.02
CA ILE A 293 -6.14 8.23 -22.72
C ILE A 293 -7.26 8.25 -23.78
N ASP A 294 -6.90 8.12 -25.05
CA ASP A 294 -7.86 8.13 -26.16
C ASP A 294 -8.77 6.90 -26.12
N LEU A 295 -8.26 5.72 -25.73
CA LEU A 295 -9.05 4.50 -25.54
C LEU A 295 -10.16 4.70 -24.52
N PHE A 296 -9.82 5.21 -23.32
CA PHE A 296 -10.82 5.46 -22.27
C PHE A 296 -11.83 6.53 -22.70
N SER A 297 -11.35 7.61 -23.30
CA SER A 297 -12.24 8.71 -23.75
C SER A 297 -13.23 8.22 -24.81
N LYS A 298 -12.79 7.42 -25.80
CA LYS A 298 -13.65 6.86 -26.85
C LYS A 298 -14.69 5.87 -26.33
N LYS A 299 -14.43 5.20 -25.20
CA LYS A 299 -15.36 4.27 -24.55
C LYS A 299 -16.34 4.96 -23.61
N GLY A 300 -16.34 6.29 -23.54
CA GLY A 300 -17.18 7.05 -22.61
C GLY A 300 -16.77 6.90 -21.14
N ALA A 301 -15.54 6.46 -20.89
CA ALA A 301 -14.94 6.41 -19.57
C ALA A 301 -14.36 7.78 -19.20
N ARG A 302 -14.15 8.03 -17.91
CA ARG A 302 -13.50 9.26 -17.42
C ARG A 302 -11.99 9.07 -17.38
N VAL A 303 -11.25 10.16 -17.45
CA VAL A 303 -9.78 10.14 -17.37
C VAL A 303 -9.28 11.05 -16.25
N ALA A 304 -8.33 10.53 -15.47
CA ALA A 304 -7.49 11.32 -14.59
C ALA A 304 -6.04 11.29 -15.09
N VAL A 305 -5.34 12.42 -14.98
CA VAL A 305 -3.90 12.50 -15.25
C VAL A 305 -3.20 13.00 -14.00
N ILE A 306 -2.23 12.21 -13.52
CA ILE A 306 -1.32 12.59 -12.45
C ILE A 306 0.03 12.90 -13.08
N LEU A 307 0.53 14.10 -12.86
CA LEU A 307 1.80 14.54 -13.38
C LEU A 307 2.71 15.03 -12.25
N ILE A 308 3.80 14.30 -12.00
CA ILE A 308 4.89 14.73 -11.13
C ILE A 308 6.03 15.25 -12.00
N THR A 309 6.25 16.57 -12.00
CA THR A 309 7.06 17.21 -13.04
C THR A 309 7.98 18.31 -12.54
N ASN A 310 9.08 18.53 -13.25
CA ASN A 310 9.93 19.71 -13.05
C ASN A 310 9.62 20.86 -14.02
N LYS A 311 8.58 20.75 -14.85
CA LYS A 311 8.22 21.77 -15.86
C LYS A 311 7.36 22.88 -15.26
N SER A 312 7.44 24.06 -15.87
CA SER A 312 6.60 25.20 -15.50
C SER A 312 5.13 24.97 -15.88
N SER A 313 4.23 25.60 -15.13
CA SER A 313 2.78 25.57 -15.38
C SER A 313 2.43 25.92 -16.83
N LYS A 314 3.08 26.95 -17.42
CA LYS A 314 2.89 27.34 -18.82
C LYS A 314 3.15 26.18 -19.80
N LYS A 315 4.23 25.40 -19.60
CA LYS A 315 4.54 24.24 -20.46
C LYS A 315 3.50 23.14 -20.29
N ILE A 316 3.08 22.88 -19.06
CA ILE A 316 2.05 21.88 -18.76
C ILE A 316 0.70 22.25 -19.38
N SER A 317 0.25 23.50 -19.23
CA SER A 317 -0.99 23.98 -19.87
C SER A 317 -0.98 23.80 -21.39
N ARG A 318 0.16 24.00 -22.05
CA ARG A 318 0.31 23.74 -23.49
C ARG A 318 0.19 22.25 -23.83
N LEU A 319 0.72 21.36 -22.99
CA LEU A 319 0.61 19.90 -23.18
C LEU A 319 -0.83 19.42 -22.98
N ILE A 320 -1.55 19.93 -21.97
CA ILE A 320 -2.96 19.57 -21.72
C ILE A 320 -3.84 19.97 -22.91
N ARG A 321 -3.62 21.14 -23.51
CA ARG A 321 -4.39 21.59 -24.69
C ARG A 321 -4.24 20.67 -25.91
N LYS A 322 -3.22 19.82 -25.94
CA LYS A 322 -3.04 18.81 -27.00
C LYS A 322 -3.89 17.57 -26.77
N ILE A 323 -4.55 17.46 -25.62
CA ILE A 323 -5.46 16.37 -25.30
C ILE A 323 -6.87 16.81 -25.73
N PRO A 324 -7.45 16.20 -26.78
CA PRO A 324 -8.81 16.52 -27.19
C PRO A 324 -9.79 16.32 -26.03
N ASP A 325 -10.72 17.26 -25.87
CA ASP A 325 -11.87 17.19 -24.94
C ASP A 325 -11.54 16.98 -23.46
N PHE A 326 -10.26 17.07 -23.05
CA PHE A 326 -9.87 16.82 -21.66
C PHE A 326 -10.47 17.83 -20.68
N GLY A 327 -10.57 19.09 -21.10
CA GLY A 327 -11.10 20.19 -20.31
C GLY A 327 -12.59 20.46 -20.52
N ALA A 328 -13.24 19.77 -21.46
CA ALA A 328 -14.66 19.93 -21.69
C ALA A 328 -15.42 19.19 -20.56
N GLU A 329 -16.35 19.90 -19.90
CA GLU A 329 -17.36 19.32 -18.99
C GLU A 329 -16.92 18.90 -17.58
N GLY A 330 -15.69 19.17 -17.13
CA GLY A 330 -15.28 18.88 -15.74
C GLY A 330 -15.34 17.38 -15.35
N LYS A 331 -15.48 16.49 -16.34
CA LYS A 331 -15.55 15.03 -16.19
C LYS A 331 -14.21 14.40 -15.84
N ASN A 332 -13.12 15.07 -16.21
CA ASN A 332 -11.75 14.58 -16.05
C ASN A 332 -11.04 15.28 -14.88
N SER A 333 -9.99 14.63 -14.36
CA SER A 333 -9.16 15.19 -13.29
C SER A 333 -7.72 15.39 -13.73
N PHE A 334 -7.13 16.53 -13.36
CA PHE A 334 -5.73 16.83 -13.64
C PHE A 334 -5.01 17.23 -12.35
N ILE A 335 -3.93 16.52 -12.02
CA ILE A 335 -3.14 16.78 -10.82
C ILE A 335 -1.69 17.04 -11.25
N VAL A 336 -1.13 18.19 -10.86
CA VAL A 336 0.25 18.56 -11.19
C VAL A 336 1.02 18.87 -9.92
N VAL A 337 1.97 18.02 -9.58
CA VAL A 337 2.89 18.29 -8.47
C VAL A 337 4.24 18.68 -9.04
N ASN A 338 4.67 19.91 -8.76
CA ASN A 338 5.96 20.40 -9.25
C ASN A 338 7.08 19.96 -8.30
N ILE A 339 7.95 19.07 -8.77
CA ILE A 339 9.09 18.56 -8.02
C ILE A 339 10.33 18.66 -8.91
N GLY A 340 11.31 19.44 -8.45
CA GLY A 340 12.60 19.57 -9.11
C GLY A 340 13.38 18.24 -9.16
N THR A 341 14.23 18.10 -10.17
CA THR A 341 15.06 16.90 -10.40
C THR A 341 16.56 17.22 -10.27
N THR A 342 16.90 18.42 -9.79
CA THR A 342 18.30 18.82 -9.64
C THR A 342 18.96 17.96 -8.58
N ASN A 343 20.08 17.32 -8.94
CA ASN A 343 20.82 16.43 -8.03
C ASN A 343 19.93 15.30 -7.46
N ASP A 344 18.96 14.80 -8.21
CA ASP A 344 18.11 13.65 -7.83
C ASP A 344 18.15 12.56 -8.91
N PRO A 345 19.32 11.93 -9.13
CA PRO A 345 19.54 11.03 -10.27
C PRO A 345 18.70 9.76 -10.23
N LEU A 346 18.31 9.27 -9.04
CA LEU A 346 17.39 8.14 -8.90
C LEU A 346 15.90 8.56 -8.90
N GLY A 347 15.63 9.87 -8.99
CA GLY A 347 14.28 10.43 -8.99
C GLY A 347 13.52 10.18 -7.69
N ILE A 348 14.21 10.12 -6.56
CA ILE A 348 13.63 9.80 -5.24
C ILE A 348 12.53 10.80 -4.90
N ASN A 349 12.74 12.09 -5.15
CA ASN A 349 11.80 13.13 -4.73
C ASN A 349 10.47 13.03 -5.48
N GLN A 350 10.54 12.80 -6.79
CA GLN A 350 9.33 12.65 -7.61
C GLN A 350 8.55 11.38 -7.24
N ARG A 351 9.26 10.29 -6.93
CA ARG A 351 8.65 9.03 -6.48
C ARG A 351 7.99 9.15 -5.12
N ILE A 352 8.63 9.86 -4.18
CA ILE A 352 8.06 10.14 -2.86
C ILE A 352 6.83 11.04 -2.97
N ALA A 353 6.86 12.07 -3.84
CA ALA A 353 5.69 12.89 -4.11
C ALA A 353 4.51 12.05 -4.63
N LEU A 354 4.76 11.19 -5.62
CA LEU A 354 3.74 10.26 -6.15
C LEU A 354 3.21 9.33 -5.05
N LYS A 355 4.10 8.76 -4.24
CA LYS A 355 3.74 7.85 -3.15
C LYS A 355 2.85 8.53 -2.12
N ILE A 356 3.18 9.75 -1.69
CA ILE A 356 2.37 10.52 -0.73
C ILE A 356 0.99 10.80 -1.33
N LEU A 357 0.95 11.25 -2.58
CA LEU A 357 -0.30 11.52 -3.30
C LEU A 357 -1.18 10.27 -3.40
N LEU A 358 -0.64 9.15 -3.88
CA LEU A 358 -1.40 7.91 -4.07
C LEU A 358 -1.88 7.34 -2.73
N ASN A 359 -1.03 7.32 -1.69
CA ASN A 359 -1.44 6.85 -0.37
C ASN A 359 -2.58 7.68 0.23
N ALA A 360 -2.52 9.01 0.11
CA ALA A 360 -3.58 9.90 0.56
C ALA A 360 -4.87 9.68 -0.26
N HIS A 361 -4.73 9.63 -1.59
CA HIS A 361 -5.84 9.43 -2.51
C HIS A 361 -6.55 8.09 -2.27
N SER A 362 -5.82 6.98 -2.32
CA SER A 362 -6.38 5.62 -2.19
C SER A 362 -7.04 5.40 -0.84
N THR A 363 -6.43 5.91 0.23
CA THR A 363 -7.01 5.88 1.57
C THR A 363 -8.27 6.74 1.64
N GLY A 364 -8.25 7.94 1.06
CA GLY A 364 -9.40 8.82 0.99
C GLY A 364 -10.58 8.22 0.21
N VAL A 365 -10.31 7.51 -0.90
CA VAL A 365 -11.35 6.79 -1.66
C VAL A 365 -12.04 5.76 -0.77
N MET A 366 -11.25 4.97 -0.04
CA MET A 366 -11.78 3.91 0.82
C MET A 366 -12.53 4.46 2.04
N ALA A 367 -12.06 5.58 2.60
CA ALA A 367 -12.81 6.30 3.63
C ALA A 367 -14.18 6.79 3.13
N ARG A 368 -14.25 7.34 1.90
CA ARG A 368 -15.52 7.74 1.26
C ARG A 368 -16.47 6.58 0.97
N LEU A 369 -15.96 5.36 0.93
CA LEU A 369 -16.71 4.12 0.74
C LEU A 369 -17.02 3.40 2.06
N GLY A 370 -16.78 4.05 3.20
CA GLY A 370 -17.12 3.51 4.52
C GLY A 370 -16.22 2.36 4.97
N LYS A 371 -15.01 2.21 4.40
CA LYS A 371 -14.04 1.17 4.77
C LYS A 371 -13.09 1.59 5.91
N VAL A 372 -13.29 2.78 6.46
CA VAL A 372 -12.50 3.38 7.55
C VAL A 372 -13.46 3.89 8.62
N ILE A 373 -13.19 3.60 9.88
CA ILE A 373 -13.98 4.09 11.03
C ILE A 373 -13.07 4.85 11.97
N GLY A 374 -13.40 6.12 12.21
CA GLY A 374 -12.47 7.05 12.84
C GLY A 374 -11.18 7.13 12.02
N ASN A 375 -10.07 6.68 12.61
CA ASN A 375 -8.78 6.52 11.94
C ASN A 375 -8.34 5.05 11.81
N THR A 376 -9.26 4.09 11.90
CA THR A 376 -8.94 2.65 11.96
C THR A 376 -9.44 1.87 10.75
N MET A 377 -8.71 0.79 10.41
CA MET A 377 -9.00 -0.11 9.28
C MET A 377 -9.80 -1.31 9.76
N THR A 378 -11.08 -1.10 10.08
CA THR A 378 -11.98 -2.15 10.58
C THR A 378 -12.31 -3.21 9.53
N ASN A 379 -11.93 -3.00 8.27
CA ASN A 379 -12.08 -3.97 7.18
C ASN A 379 -10.86 -4.88 6.97
N VAL A 380 -9.87 -4.86 7.88
CA VAL A 380 -8.69 -5.71 7.78
C VAL A 380 -9.05 -7.20 7.73
N SER A 381 -8.38 -7.95 6.86
CA SER A 381 -8.50 -9.41 6.80
C SER A 381 -7.50 -10.07 7.77
N PRO A 382 -7.93 -10.88 8.75
CA PRO A 382 -7.03 -11.54 9.70
C PRO A 382 -6.34 -12.77 9.08
N SER A 383 -5.45 -12.56 8.10
CA SER A 383 -4.82 -13.63 7.31
C SER A 383 -3.49 -14.17 7.84
N ASN A 384 -2.92 -13.54 8.86
CA ASN A 384 -1.69 -13.97 9.53
C ASN A 384 -1.67 -13.49 10.98
N LEU A 385 -0.76 -13.99 11.81
CA LEU A 385 -0.68 -13.69 13.25
C LEU A 385 -0.62 -12.17 13.54
N LYS A 386 0.09 -11.39 12.72
CA LYS A 386 0.15 -9.92 12.86
C LYS A 386 -1.21 -9.28 12.62
N LEU A 387 -1.93 -9.71 11.58
CA LEU A 387 -3.24 -9.17 11.24
C LEU A 387 -4.34 -9.67 12.17
N ILE A 388 -4.22 -10.89 12.71
CA ILE A 388 -5.08 -11.39 13.80
C ILE A 388 -4.87 -10.52 15.03
N GLY A 389 -3.64 -10.26 15.45
CA GLY A 389 -3.38 -9.40 16.61
C GLY A 389 -3.92 -7.98 16.44
N ARG A 390 -3.79 -7.42 15.22
CA ARG A 390 -4.40 -6.13 14.87
C ARG A 390 -5.93 -6.18 14.93
N ALA A 391 -6.56 -7.20 14.36
CA ALA A 391 -8.00 -7.36 14.38
C ALA A 391 -8.54 -7.47 15.82
N THR A 392 -7.87 -8.25 16.67
CA THR A 392 -8.19 -8.36 18.10
C THR A 392 -8.11 -7.00 18.80
N TYR A 393 -7.03 -6.25 18.58
CA TYR A 393 -6.87 -4.92 19.17
C TYR A 393 -7.95 -3.94 18.70
N LEU A 394 -8.31 -3.98 17.42
CA LEU A 394 -9.39 -3.14 16.89
C LEU A 394 -10.73 -3.50 17.55
N ILE A 395 -11.05 -4.77 17.71
CA ILE A 395 -12.27 -5.21 18.41
C ILE A 395 -12.25 -4.68 19.85
N GLN A 396 -11.16 -4.92 20.57
CA GLN A 396 -11.01 -4.47 21.95
C GLN A 396 -11.17 -2.95 22.08
N SER A 397 -10.47 -2.18 21.25
CA SER A 397 -10.50 -0.71 21.28
C SER A 397 -11.92 -0.19 21.04
N HIS A 398 -12.55 -0.59 19.93
CA HIS A 398 -13.88 -0.08 19.56
C HIS A 398 -14.96 -0.47 20.57
N VAL A 399 -14.94 -1.70 21.08
CA VAL A 399 -15.89 -2.11 22.12
C VAL A 399 -15.67 -1.29 23.39
N ASN A 400 -14.43 -1.18 23.86
CA ASN A 400 -14.14 -0.49 25.10
C ASN A 400 -14.40 1.03 25.02
N ASP A 401 -14.22 1.63 23.85
CA ASP A 401 -14.58 3.04 23.61
C ASP A 401 -16.09 3.25 23.75
N ILE A 402 -16.92 2.33 23.21
CA ILE A 402 -18.38 2.39 23.37
C ILE A 402 -18.81 2.13 24.81
N LEU A 403 -18.25 1.12 25.49
CA LEU A 403 -18.61 0.80 26.88
C LEU A 403 -18.31 1.95 27.85
N ARG A 404 -17.31 2.78 27.53
CA ARG A 404 -16.93 3.99 28.29
C ARG A 404 -17.71 5.24 27.87
N HIS A 405 -18.48 5.17 26.79
CA HIS A 405 -19.20 6.33 26.28
C HIS A 405 -20.27 6.78 27.29
N PRO A 406 -20.38 8.08 27.63
CA PRO A 406 -21.30 8.55 28.67
C PRO A 406 -22.76 8.14 28.46
N GLN A 407 -23.23 8.17 27.21
CA GLN A 407 -24.59 7.74 26.87
C GLN A 407 -24.81 6.23 27.08
N TRP A 408 -23.83 5.40 26.73
CA TRP A 408 -23.89 3.96 26.99
C TRP A 408 -23.94 3.68 28.49
N VAL A 409 -23.07 4.33 29.26
CA VAL A 409 -23.03 4.19 30.73
C VAL A 409 -24.36 4.60 31.36
N ARG A 410 -24.99 5.66 30.87
CA ARG A 410 -26.31 6.10 31.35
C ARG A 410 -27.41 5.07 31.09
N LEU A 411 -27.37 4.37 29.95
CA LEU A 411 -28.43 3.44 29.51
C LEU A 411 -28.23 2.01 30.00
N HIS A 412 -26.98 1.56 30.12
CA HIS A 412 -26.61 0.17 30.36
C HIS A 412 -25.71 -0.02 31.59
N GLY A 413 -25.36 1.06 32.28
CA GLY A 413 -24.48 1.04 33.45
C GLY A 413 -23.00 0.95 33.10
N ILE A 414 -22.17 1.09 34.14
CA ILE A 414 -20.71 0.95 34.03
C ILE A 414 -20.37 -0.53 33.84
N ARG A 415 -19.48 -0.83 32.90
CA ARG A 415 -18.95 -2.17 32.66
C ARG A 415 -17.43 -2.18 32.65
N THR A 416 -16.87 -3.28 33.13
CA THR A 416 -15.44 -3.55 32.98
C THR A 416 -15.09 -3.65 31.49
N PRO A 417 -14.02 -2.99 31.03
CA PRO A 417 -13.53 -3.15 29.66
C PRO A 417 -13.24 -4.61 29.32
N ILE A 418 -13.55 -5.03 28.10
CA ILE A 418 -13.18 -6.36 27.63
C ILE A 418 -11.66 -6.50 27.51
N SER A 419 -11.18 -7.69 27.86
CA SER A 419 -9.80 -8.10 27.72
C SER A 419 -9.45 -8.42 26.26
N TYR A 420 -8.15 -8.46 25.99
CA TYR A 420 -7.63 -8.89 24.68
C TYR A 420 -8.02 -10.35 24.38
N GLY A 421 -8.03 -11.21 25.40
CA GLY A 421 -8.43 -12.62 25.28
C GLY A 421 -9.90 -12.78 24.89
N GLU A 422 -10.81 -12.02 25.50
CA GLU A 422 -12.23 -12.04 25.14
C GLU A 422 -12.47 -11.54 23.71
N ALA A 423 -11.84 -10.43 23.32
CA ALA A 423 -11.89 -9.93 21.95
C ALA A 423 -11.38 -10.98 20.96
N ASN A 424 -10.30 -11.69 21.31
CA ASN A 424 -9.69 -12.70 20.45
C ASN A 424 -10.58 -13.95 20.31
N ALA A 425 -11.21 -14.40 21.39
CA ALA A 425 -12.13 -15.54 21.37
C ALA A 425 -13.31 -15.28 20.41
N VAL A 426 -13.91 -14.08 20.47
CA VAL A 426 -15.00 -13.71 19.57
C VAL A 426 -14.51 -13.61 18.12
N LEU A 427 -13.30 -13.09 17.89
CA LEU A 427 -12.70 -13.03 16.56
C LEU A 427 -12.53 -14.43 15.95
N PHE A 428 -12.01 -15.40 16.70
CA PHE A 428 -11.85 -16.77 16.20
C PHE A 428 -13.19 -17.44 15.89
N ASP A 429 -14.21 -17.21 16.71
CA ASP A 429 -15.57 -17.68 16.41
C ASP A 429 -16.12 -17.04 15.13
N ALA A 430 -15.89 -15.74 14.93
CA ALA A 430 -16.27 -15.02 13.71
C ALA A 430 -15.55 -15.57 12.47
N ILE A 431 -14.23 -15.81 12.56
CA ILE A 431 -13.44 -16.41 11.48
C ILE A 431 -14.02 -17.76 11.09
N ASN A 432 -14.30 -18.63 12.07
CA ASN A 432 -14.85 -19.96 11.81
C ASN A 432 -16.23 -19.89 11.15
N TYR A 433 -17.11 -19.02 11.66
CA TYR A 433 -18.46 -18.84 11.13
C TYR A 433 -18.47 -18.30 9.69
N LEU A 434 -17.57 -17.36 9.37
CA LEU A 434 -17.55 -16.67 8.08
C LEU A 434 -16.73 -17.39 7.01
N LYS A 435 -15.87 -18.35 7.38
CA LYS A 435 -14.95 -19.08 6.47
C LYS A 435 -15.64 -19.60 5.20
N ASN A 436 -16.81 -20.22 5.35
CA ASN A 436 -17.56 -20.85 4.26
C ASN A 436 -18.71 -19.98 3.72
N LYS A 437 -18.92 -18.80 4.29
CA LYS A 437 -20.01 -17.89 3.94
C LYS A 437 -19.57 -16.73 3.06
N LYS A 438 -18.44 -16.83 2.36
CA LYS A 438 -17.88 -15.70 1.58
C LYS A 438 -18.84 -15.10 0.55
N LYS A 439 -19.72 -15.91 -0.07
CA LYS A 439 -20.76 -15.44 -1.00
C LYS A 439 -21.91 -14.71 -0.26
N GLU A 440 -22.32 -15.22 0.89
CA GLU A 440 -23.39 -14.63 1.70
C GLU A 440 -22.92 -13.41 2.49
N ALA A 441 -21.74 -13.47 3.10
CA ALA A 441 -21.18 -12.43 3.93
C ALA A 441 -20.66 -11.23 3.12
N GLY A 442 -20.49 -11.34 1.79
CA GLY A 442 -19.84 -10.29 1.00
C GLY A 442 -18.44 -9.92 1.54
N GLN A 443 -18.01 -8.68 1.34
CA GLN A 443 -16.78 -8.14 1.97
C GLN A 443 -16.98 -7.77 3.46
N THR A 444 -17.81 -8.51 4.21
CA THR A 444 -18.03 -8.26 5.66
C THR A 444 -16.78 -8.61 6.45
N ALA A 445 -16.33 -7.69 7.31
CA ALA A 445 -15.14 -7.86 8.14
C ALA A 445 -15.43 -8.64 9.44
N GLU A 446 -14.59 -9.63 9.76
CA GLU A 446 -14.65 -10.39 11.02
C GLU A 446 -14.55 -9.47 12.25
N VAL A 447 -13.87 -8.33 12.10
CA VAL A 447 -13.79 -7.26 13.10
C VAL A 447 -15.16 -6.62 13.33
N ALA A 448 -15.86 -6.21 12.27
CA ALA A 448 -17.19 -5.60 12.38
C ALA A 448 -18.21 -6.56 12.98
N PHE A 449 -18.19 -7.82 12.54
CA PHE A 449 -19.01 -8.87 13.11
C PHE A 449 -18.77 -9.03 14.61
N SER A 450 -17.50 -9.10 15.02
CA SER A 450 -17.12 -9.25 16.43
C SER A 450 -17.55 -8.07 17.29
N ILE A 451 -17.29 -6.83 16.85
CA ILE A 451 -17.67 -5.60 17.58
C ILE A 451 -19.19 -5.56 17.80
N ILE A 452 -19.97 -5.71 16.73
CA ILE A 452 -21.44 -5.68 16.82
C ILE A 452 -21.94 -6.79 17.73
N ARG A 453 -21.41 -8.01 17.59
CA ARG A 453 -21.85 -9.14 18.41
C ARG A 453 -21.59 -8.91 19.89
N ILE A 454 -20.43 -8.38 20.26
CA ILE A 454 -20.08 -8.10 21.65
C ILE A 454 -21.01 -7.03 22.22
N LEU A 455 -21.15 -5.91 21.52
CA LEU A 455 -21.98 -4.79 21.98
C LEU A 455 -23.46 -5.19 22.09
N GLU A 456 -24.01 -5.89 21.11
CA GLU A 456 -25.38 -6.41 21.18
C GLU A 456 -25.56 -7.44 22.30
N SER A 457 -24.53 -8.24 22.59
CA SER A 457 -24.61 -9.21 23.69
C SER A 457 -24.65 -8.51 25.04
N PHE A 458 -23.94 -7.40 25.20
CA PHE A 458 -24.04 -6.55 26.39
C PHE A 458 -25.39 -5.84 26.46
N ARG A 459 -25.86 -5.26 25.34
CA ARG A 459 -27.14 -4.54 25.27
C ARG A 459 -28.34 -5.43 25.61
N LEU A 460 -28.29 -6.71 25.20
CA LEU A 460 -29.37 -7.69 25.41
C LEU A 460 -29.18 -8.55 26.66
N GLU A 461 -28.06 -8.38 27.38
CA GLU A 461 -27.64 -9.23 28.50
C GLU A 461 -27.62 -10.73 28.19
N LYS A 462 -27.47 -11.08 26.91
CA LYS A 462 -27.37 -12.47 26.42
C LYS A 462 -26.60 -12.53 25.13
N GLY A 463 -25.90 -13.64 24.90
CA GLY A 463 -25.11 -13.85 23.68
C GLY A 463 -25.96 -13.73 22.41
N LEU A 464 -25.62 -12.77 21.53
CA LEU A 464 -26.29 -12.63 20.24
C LEU A 464 -25.88 -13.78 19.29
N ILE A 465 -26.89 -14.42 18.70
CA ILE A 465 -26.67 -15.51 17.74
C ILE A 465 -26.04 -14.98 16.44
N ARG A 466 -25.15 -15.79 15.86
CA ARG A 466 -24.30 -15.43 14.72
C ARG A 466 -25.08 -14.95 13.49
N SER A 467 -26.24 -15.54 13.22
CA SER A 467 -27.10 -15.15 12.08
C SER A 467 -27.68 -13.75 12.24
N LYS A 468 -28.13 -13.38 13.45
CA LYS A 468 -28.63 -12.03 13.75
C LYS A 468 -27.51 -11.00 13.66
N THR A 469 -26.32 -11.31 14.17
CA THR A 469 -25.14 -10.45 14.00
C THR A 469 -24.86 -10.19 12.52
N LEU A 470 -24.80 -11.24 11.70
CA LEU A 470 -24.52 -11.09 10.27
C LEU A 470 -25.59 -10.23 9.58
N LYS A 471 -26.86 -10.34 9.99
CA LYS A 471 -27.94 -9.48 9.49
C LYS A 471 -27.69 -8.01 9.80
N ILE A 472 -27.38 -7.67 11.05
CA ILE A 472 -27.06 -6.28 11.46
C ILE A 472 -25.87 -5.74 10.67
N VAL A 473 -24.82 -6.54 10.51
CA VAL A 473 -23.61 -6.10 9.77
C VAL A 473 -23.93 -5.79 8.31
N LYS A 474 -24.82 -6.54 7.68
CA LYS A 474 -25.21 -6.33 6.28
C LYS A 474 -26.16 -5.14 6.09
N GLU A 475 -27.13 -5.02 6.98
CA GLU A 475 -28.21 -4.01 6.85
C GLU A 475 -27.74 -2.64 7.34
N THR A 476 -27.05 -2.60 8.47
CA THR A 476 -26.65 -1.34 9.12
C THR A 476 -25.19 -1.00 8.81
N GLY A 477 -24.31 -2.00 8.82
CA GLY A 477 -22.86 -1.78 8.77
C GLY A 477 -22.30 -1.20 10.08
N LEU A 478 -21.00 -1.37 10.30
CA LEU A 478 -20.37 -1.02 11.58
C LEU A 478 -20.40 0.49 11.87
N SER A 479 -20.14 1.35 10.88
CA SER A 479 -20.09 2.80 11.10
C SER A 479 -21.43 3.34 11.61
N GLN A 480 -22.53 3.02 10.90
CA GLN A 480 -23.86 3.46 11.30
C GLN A 480 -24.27 2.83 12.63
N TYR A 481 -23.93 1.55 12.84
CA TYR A 481 -24.22 0.87 14.11
C TYR A 481 -23.56 1.60 15.28
N LEU A 482 -22.26 1.92 15.20
CA LEU A 482 -21.55 2.61 16.27
C LEU A 482 -22.09 4.02 16.54
N SER A 483 -22.56 4.74 15.51
CA SER A 483 -23.21 6.04 15.69
C SER A 483 -24.59 5.92 16.37
N ASN A 484 -25.34 4.86 16.07
CA ASN A 484 -26.68 4.67 16.60
C ASN A 484 -26.66 4.12 18.03
N VAL A 485 -25.74 3.22 18.34
CA VAL A 485 -25.72 2.48 19.62
C VAL A 485 -25.39 3.36 20.83
N THR A 486 -24.88 4.56 20.59
CA THR A 486 -24.70 5.59 21.63
C THR A 486 -25.84 6.61 21.64
N SER A 487 -26.58 6.75 20.54
CA SER A 487 -27.65 7.76 20.37
C SER A 487 -29.04 7.27 20.76
N GLN A 488 -29.23 5.96 20.91
CA GLN A 488 -30.41 5.28 21.44
C GLN A 488 -30.12 4.87 22.87
#